data_AF-A0A9P0QFT6-F1
#
_entry.id   AF-A0A9P0QFT6-F1
#
_cell.length_a   1.000
_cell.length_b   1.000
_cell.length_c   1.000
_cell.angle_alpha   90.00
_cell.angle_beta   90.00
_cell.angle_gamma   90.00
#
_symmetry.space_group_name_H-M   'P 1'
#
loop_
_entity.id
_entity.type
_entity.pdbx_description
1 polymer ?
#
loop_
_entity_poly.entity_id
_entity_poly.type
_entity_poly.pdbx_seq_one_letter_code
_entity_poly.pdbx_strand_id
1 'polypeptide(L)'
;MNTENNSSGNESEVVSRQNESKKRKKYGRMRDVMKKIRLQSHEVGANCNCPKQCFQNVPEEARKTILKNFNAMTSINEQNSYLCGLITILLIRRRRPRKDEDVANLRSSAYSYRVRFRTDNSLQEINICRQAFKSVHGIKKKK
;
A
#
# COMPACT_ATOMS: atom_id res chain seq x y z
N MET A 1 7.59 41.35 51.27
CA MET A 1 7.45 39.96 51.77
C MET A 1 6.76 39.15 50.70
N ASN A 2 7.45 38.09 50.27
CA ASN A 2 6.97 36.85 49.65
C ASN A 2 6.60 36.88 48.16
N THR A 3 7.68 36.70 47.40
CA THR A 3 7.84 35.89 46.18
C THR A 3 7.25 34.49 46.30
N GLU A 4 6.49 34.03 45.28
CA GLU A 4 6.38 32.62 44.81
C GLU A 4 5.91 32.67 43.34
N ASN A 5 6.78 32.68 42.33
CA ASN A 5 7.37 31.53 41.62
C ASN A 5 6.41 30.35 41.40
N ASN A 6 5.91 30.17 40.17
CA ASN A 6 5.58 28.83 39.69
C ASN A 6 5.77 28.66 38.17
N SER A 7 6.89 27.99 37.88
CA SER A 7 7.29 27.20 36.71
C SER A 7 6.47 27.24 35.41
N SER A 8 6.97 28.01 34.46
CA SER A 8 6.79 27.75 33.03
C SER A 8 7.65 26.54 32.64
N GLY A 9 7.03 25.36 32.56
CA GLY A 9 7.66 24.14 32.06
C GLY A 9 8.09 24.33 30.60
N ASN A 10 9.40 24.39 30.41
CA ASN A 10 10.05 24.49 29.10
C ASN A 10 10.00 23.09 28.46
N GLU A 11 8.93 22.79 27.72
CA GLU A 11 8.84 21.56 26.92
C GLU A 11 9.99 21.55 25.91
N SER A 12 10.92 20.65 26.16
CA SER A 12 12.11 20.48 25.35
C SER A 12 11.68 19.84 24.03
N GLU A 13 11.63 20.62 22.95
CA GLU A 13 11.54 20.08 21.60
C GLU A 13 12.75 19.18 21.36
N VAL A 14 12.53 17.86 21.46
CA VAL A 14 13.48 16.85 21.03
C VAL A 14 13.52 16.90 19.51
N VAL A 15 14.33 17.80 18.95
CA VAL A 15 14.68 17.81 17.54
C VAL A 15 15.51 16.56 17.29
N SER A 16 14.84 15.46 16.93
CA SER A 16 15.49 14.25 16.49
C SER A 16 16.23 14.54 15.18
N ARG A 17 17.53 14.81 15.26
CA ARG A 17 18.42 14.87 14.10
C ARG A 17 18.46 13.49 13.48
N GLN A 18 17.58 13.24 12.51
CA GLN A 18 17.69 12.08 11.65
C GLN A 18 18.98 12.28 10.84
N ASN A 19 20.03 11.53 11.19
CA ASN A 19 21.22 11.42 10.37
C ASN A 19 20.79 10.80 9.04
N GLU A 20 20.47 11.63 8.05
CA GLU A 20 20.25 11.17 6.69
C GLU A 20 21.56 10.55 6.19
N SER A 21 21.61 9.23 6.18
CA SER A 21 22.73 8.50 5.62
C SER A 21 22.96 8.99 4.18
N LYS A 22 24.18 9.44 3.87
CA LYS A 22 24.52 9.94 2.53
C LYS A 22 24.10 8.90 1.49
N LYS A 23 23.16 9.27 0.62
CA LYS A 23 22.69 8.37 -0.45
C LYS A 23 23.88 7.99 -1.34
N ARG A 24 24.03 6.69 -1.60
CA ARG A 24 25.11 6.17 -2.45
C ARG A 24 25.05 6.84 -3.83
N LYS A 25 26.18 7.34 -4.33
CA LYS A 25 26.30 7.94 -5.67
C LYS A 25 25.80 6.96 -6.75
N LYS A 26 24.99 7.45 -7.69
CA LYS A 26 24.44 6.67 -8.81
C LYS A 26 25.42 6.72 -9.98
N TYR A 27 26.04 5.59 -10.31
CA TYR A 27 27.02 5.47 -11.39
C TYR A 27 26.44 4.89 -12.69
N GLY A 28 25.11 4.81 -12.82
CA GLY A 28 24.48 4.25 -14.02
C GLY A 28 24.80 2.77 -14.27
N ARG A 29 25.16 2.01 -13.24
CA ARG A 29 25.53 0.59 -13.39
C ARG A 29 24.37 -0.19 -13.99
N MET A 30 24.66 -1.17 -14.86
CA MET A 30 23.64 -2.03 -15.46
C MET A 30 22.69 -2.65 -14.42
N ARG A 31 23.20 -3.02 -13.24
CA ARG A 31 22.37 -3.52 -12.13
C ARG A 31 21.32 -2.50 -11.67
N ASP A 32 21.67 -1.22 -11.61
CA ASP A 32 20.77 -0.16 -11.17
C ASP A 32 19.72 0.15 -12.25
N VAL A 33 20.12 0.07 -13.53
CA VAL A 33 19.19 0.16 -14.67
C VAL A 33 18.19 -0.99 -14.65
N MET A 34 18.65 -2.24 -14.50
CA MET A 34 17.75 -3.40 -14.46
C MET A 34 16.80 -3.38 -13.25
N LYS A 35 17.22 -2.82 -12.11
CA LYS A 35 16.32 -2.59 -10.97
C LYS A 35 15.19 -1.63 -11.33
N LYS A 36 15.49 -0.53 -12.02
CA LYS A 36 14.46 0.42 -12.50
C LYS A 36 13.54 -0.22 -13.53
N ILE A 37 14.09 -0.95 -14.50
CA ILE A 37 13.27 -1.65 -15.51
C ILE A 37 12.29 -2.59 -14.82
N ARG A 38 12.74 -3.41 -13.86
CA ARG A 38 11.87 -4.31 -13.09
C ARG A 38 10.82 -3.57 -12.27
N LEU A 39 11.13 -2.37 -11.78
CA LEU A 39 10.21 -1.54 -11.01
C LEU A 39 9.06 -1.00 -11.87
N GLN A 40 9.32 -0.75 -13.16
CA GLN A 40 8.40 -0.02 -14.05
C GLN A 40 7.77 -0.90 -15.14
N SER A 41 8.06 -2.20 -15.15
CA SER A 41 7.59 -3.16 -16.16
C SER A 41 6.47 -4.07 -15.66
N HIS A 42 5.61 -3.58 -14.78
CA HIS A 42 4.44 -4.35 -14.35
C HIS A 42 3.39 -4.40 -15.46
N GLU A 43 2.70 -5.53 -15.55
CA GLU A 43 1.62 -5.80 -16.50
C GLU A 43 0.38 -6.27 -15.76
N VAL A 44 -0.80 -5.90 -16.28
CA VAL A 44 -2.07 -6.33 -15.70
C VAL A 44 -2.15 -7.86 -15.73
N GLY A 45 -2.44 -8.46 -14.59
CA GLY A 45 -2.63 -9.90 -14.45
C GLY A 45 -4.01 -10.38 -14.91
N ALA A 46 -4.23 -11.69 -14.84
CA ALA A 46 -5.49 -12.31 -15.20
C ALA A 46 -6.67 -11.83 -14.33
N ASN A 47 -7.87 -11.91 -14.91
CA ASN A 47 -9.13 -11.61 -14.25
C ASN A 47 -9.31 -12.46 -12.98
N CYS A 48 -9.88 -11.86 -11.94
CA CYS A 48 -10.33 -12.63 -10.78
C CYS A 48 -11.76 -13.14 -11.01
N ASN A 49 -11.98 -14.44 -10.88
CA ASN A 49 -13.31 -15.05 -10.97
C ASN A 49 -14.06 -14.99 -9.62
N CYS A 50 -13.94 -13.87 -8.91
CA CYS A 50 -14.51 -13.73 -7.57
C CYS A 50 -15.94 -13.18 -7.63
N PRO A 51 -16.79 -13.46 -6.64
CA PRO A 51 -18.20 -13.05 -6.64
C PRO A 51 -18.40 -11.52 -6.59
N LYS A 52 -17.36 -10.76 -6.24
CA LYS A 52 -17.38 -9.28 -6.25
C LYS A 52 -17.22 -8.69 -7.67
N GLN A 53 -17.07 -9.52 -8.70
CA GLN A 53 -16.97 -9.11 -10.10
C GLN A 53 -15.99 -7.95 -10.32
N CYS A 54 -14.82 -7.98 -9.66
CA CYS A 54 -13.94 -6.81 -9.56
C CYS A 54 -13.48 -6.27 -10.92
N PHE A 55 -13.32 -7.12 -11.94
CA PHE A 55 -12.91 -6.70 -13.28
C PHE A 55 -14.06 -6.14 -14.14
N GLN A 56 -15.31 -6.37 -13.73
CA GLN A 56 -16.46 -5.67 -14.33
C GLN A 56 -16.63 -4.30 -13.67
N ASN A 57 -16.49 -4.26 -12.34
CA ASN A 57 -16.61 -3.02 -11.55
C ASN A 57 -15.46 -2.03 -11.75
N VAL A 58 -14.27 -2.51 -12.11
CA VAL A 58 -13.11 -1.66 -12.45
C VAL A 58 -12.89 -1.74 -13.96
N PRO A 59 -13.30 -0.74 -14.74
CA PRO A 59 -13.23 -0.80 -16.20
C PRO A 59 -11.79 -0.90 -16.70
N GLU A 60 -11.61 -1.42 -17.91
CA GLU A 60 -10.28 -1.71 -18.45
C GLU A 60 -9.38 -0.47 -18.53
N GLU A 61 -9.93 0.65 -18.99
CA GLU A 61 -9.20 1.91 -19.09
C GLU A 61 -8.76 2.44 -17.72
N ALA A 62 -9.57 2.23 -16.67
CA ALA A 62 -9.17 2.53 -15.31
C ALA A 62 -8.03 1.63 -14.85
N ARG A 63 -8.06 0.32 -15.15
CA ARG A 63 -6.96 -0.61 -14.82
C ARG A 63 -5.67 -0.22 -15.50
N LYS A 64 -5.71 0.12 -16.80
CA LYS A 64 -4.55 0.60 -17.58
C LYS A 64 -3.99 1.87 -16.96
N THR A 65 -4.85 2.81 -16.58
CA THR A 65 -4.44 4.08 -15.94
C THR A 65 -3.80 3.85 -14.59
N ILE A 66 -4.40 3.01 -13.73
CA ILE A 66 -3.84 2.64 -12.42
C ILE A 66 -2.44 2.03 -12.60
N LEU A 67 -2.31 1.07 -13.52
CA LEU A 67 -1.02 0.42 -13.78
C LEU A 67 0.01 1.38 -14.36
N LYS A 68 -0.39 2.25 -15.29
CA LYS A 68 0.49 3.29 -15.87
C LYS A 68 1.04 4.20 -14.78
N ASN A 69 0.17 4.66 -13.86
CA ASN A 69 0.57 5.48 -12.72
C ASN A 69 1.48 4.68 -11.77
N PHE A 70 1.19 3.40 -11.57
CA PHE A 70 2.01 2.52 -10.74
C PHE A 70 3.44 2.33 -11.28
N ASN A 71 3.55 2.14 -12.59
CA ASN A 71 4.84 2.02 -13.30
C ASN A 71 5.59 3.36 -13.42
N ALA A 72 4.89 4.49 -13.33
CA ALA A 72 5.53 5.80 -13.35
C ALA A 72 6.28 6.13 -12.05
N MET A 73 5.98 5.43 -10.94
CA MET A 73 6.65 5.65 -9.66
C MET A 73 8.14 5.33 -9.74
N THR A 74 8.94 6.11 -9.01
CA THR A 74 10.40 6.16 -9.16
C THR A 74 11.14 5.21 -8.22
N SER A 75 10.48 4.78 -7.14
CA SER A 75 11.08 3.94 -6.11
C SER A 75 10.13 2.87 -5.57
N ILE A 76 10.71 1.79 -5.04
CA ILE A 76 9.96 0.72 -4.35
C ILE A 76 9.23 1.28 -3.13
N ASN A 77 9.82 2.24 -2.42
CA ASN A 77 9.20 2.85 -1.25
C ASN A 77 7.94 3.63 -1.65
N GLU A 78 8.00 4.36 -2.76
CA GLU A 78 6.85 5.09 -3.31
C GLU A 78 5.72 4.12 -3.70
N GLN A 79 6.06 3.02 -4.39
CA GLN A 79 5.10 1.96 -4.71
C GLN A 79 4.49 1.32 -3.46
N ASN A 80 5.32 1.01 -2.45
CA ASN A 80 4.84 0.41 -1.20
C ASN A 80 3.93 1.37 -0.43
N SER A 81 4.30 2.65 -0.31
CA SER A 81 3.48 3.67 0.34
C SER A 81 2.13 3.83 -0.38
N TYR A 82 2.15 3.85 -1.71
CA TYR A 82 0.94 3.87 -2.52
C TYR A 82 0.03 2.65 -2.25
N LEU A 83 0.59 1.43 -2.30
CA LEU A 83 -0.16 0.20 -2.03
C LEU A 83 -0.70 0.16 -0.60
N CYS A 84 0.09 0.58 0.38
CA CYS A 84 -0.34 0.69 1.78
C CYS A 84 -1.51 1.66 1.93
N GLY A 85 -1.52 2.78 1.22
CA GLY A 85 -2.64 3.74 1.23
C GLY A 85 -3.95 3.17 0.68
N LEU A 86 -3.88 2.09 -0.10
CA LEU A 86 -5.05 1.39 -0.66
C LEU A 86 -5.49 0.17 0.17
N ILE A 87 -4.73 -0.21 1.19
CA ILE A 87 -5.00 -1.35 2.05
C ILE A 87 -5.46 -0.83 3.42
N THR A 88 -6.51 -1.44 3.96
CA THR A 88 -7.00 -1.11 5.30
C THR A 88 -7.05 -2.36 6.15
N ILE A 89 -6.42 -2.26 7.32
CA ILE A 89 -6.43 -3.32 8.32
C ILE A 89 -7.75 -3.21 9.09
N LEU A 90 -8.50 -4.29 9.13
CA LEU A 90 -9.76 -4.41 9.84
C LEU A 90 -9.56 -5.30 11.07
N LEU A 91 -9.88 -4.75 12.24
CA LEU A 91 -9.90 -5.51 13.49
C LEU A 91 -11.05 -6.53 13.47
N ILE A 92 -10.76 -7.76 13.90
CA ILE A 92 -11.77 -8.82 13.97
C ILE A 92 -12.59 -8.62 15.24
N ARG A 93 -13.83 -8.13 15.08
CA ARG A 93 -14.73 -7.82 16.20
C ARG A 93 -15.35 -9.04 16.87
N ARG A 94 -15.56 -10.14 16.12
CA ARG A 94 -16.14 -11.38 16.65
C ARG A 94 -15.59 -12.59 15.93
N ARG A 95 -15.22 -13.62 16.68
CA ARG A 95 -14.81 -14.93 16.16
C ARG A 95 -15.93 -15.94 16.42
N ARG A 96 -16.10 -16.89 15.49
CA ARG A 96 -17.00 -18.04 15.63
C ARG A 96 -16.25 -19.30 15.15
N PRO A 97 -15.15 -19.69 15.81
CA PRO A 97 -14.44 -20.89 15.44
C PRO A 97 -15.34 -22.11 15.68
N ARG A 98 -15.31 -23.07 14.75
CA ARG A 98 -16.03 -24.35 14.90
C ARG A 98 -15.15 -25.44 15.54
N LYS A 99 -13.88 -25.14 15.76
CA LYS A 99 -12.84 -26.00 16.33
C LYS A 99 -12.24 -25.28 17.55
N ASP A 100 -11.62 -26.03 18.45
CA ASP A 100 -10.91 -25.47 19.59
C ASP A 100 -9.81 -24.49 19.15
N GLU A 101 -9.54 -23.49 19.99
CA GLU A 101 -8.66 -22.36 19.66
C GLU A 101 -7.24 -22.79 19.32
N ASP A 102 -6.73 -23.87 19.95
CA ASP A 102 -5.38 -24.41 19.70
C ASP A 102 -5.23 -25.04 18.31
N VAL A 103 -6.33 -25.47 17.70
CA VAL A 103 -6.36 -26.08 16.36
C VAL A 103 -6.85 -25.09 15.31
N ALA A 104 -7.68 -24.13 15.71
CA ALA A 104 -8.20 -23.11 14.83
C ALA A 104 -7.09 -22.11 14.50
N ASN A 105 -6.60 -22.14 13.24
CA ASN A 105 -5.66 -21.14 12.71
C ASN A 105 -6.35 -19.78 12.56
N LEU A 106 -6.57 -19.11 13.69
CA LEU A 106 -7.33 -17.89 13.84
C LEU A 106 -6.51 -16.71 13.31
N ARG A 107 -7.09 -15.96 12.38
CA ARG A 107 -6.46 -14.73 11.92
C ARG A 107 -6.53 -13.67 13.01
N SER A 108 -5.47 -12.88 13.13
CA SER A 108 -5.41 -11.71 14.03
C SER A 108 -6.09 -10.48 13.40
N SER A 109 -6.09 -10.37 12.07
CA SER A 109 -6.67 -9.23 11.36
C SER A 109 -7.27 -9.64 10.02
N ALA A 110 -8.21 -8.82 9.54
CA ALA A 110 -8.71 -8.86 8.18
C ALA A 110 -8.17 -7.67 7.38
N TYR A 111 -8.21 -7.75 6.06
CA TYR A 111 -7.71 -6.70 5.18
C TYR A 111 -8.76 -6.36 4.13
N SER A 112 -9.01 -5.07 3.94
CA SER A 112 -9.76 -4.55 2.79
C SER A 112 -8.80 -3.97 1.75
N TYR A 113 -9.07 -4.23 0.49
CA TYR A 113 -8.29 -3.75 -0.65
C TYR A 113 -9.17 -2.83 -1.48
N ARG A 114 -8.65 -1.65 -1.82
CA ARG A 114 -9.39 -0.62 -2.56
C ARG A 114 -8.60 -0.20 -3.80
N VAL A 115 -9.29 0.30 -4.80
CA VAL A 115 -8.69 1.00 -5.93
C VAL A 115 -9.40 2.32 -6.13
N ARG A 116 -8.62 3.33 -6.53
CA ARG A 116 -9.09 4.67 -6.82
C ARG A 116 -8.82 4.98 -8.28
N PHE A 117 -9.83 5.42 -9.00
CA PHE A 117 -9.69 5.88 -10.38
C PHE A 117 -10.63 7.04 -10.65
N ARG A 118 -10.23 7.92 -11.56
CA ARG A 118 -11.08 9.01 -12.03
C ARG A 118 -11.97 8.51 -13.15
N THR A 119 -13.23 8.90 -13.08
CA THR A 119 -14.20 8.89 -14.17
C THR A 119 -14.48 10.36 -14.52
N ASP A 120 -15.05 10.64 -15.69
CA ASP A 120 -15.18 11.99 -16.25
C ASP A 120 -15.74 13.03 -15.27
N ASN A 121 -16.61 12.61 -14.34
CA ASN A 121 -17.25 13.50 -13.37
C ASN A 121 -16.87 13.25 -11.90
N SER A 122 -16.07 12.23 -11.56
CA SER A 122 -15.78 11.91 -10.15
C SER A 122 -14.58 11.00 -9.90
N LEU A 123 -13.97 11.13 -8.71
CA LEU A 123 -13.05 10.12 -8.18
C LEU A 123 -13.88 8.96 -7.59
N GLN A 124 -13.74 7.78 -8.16
CA GLN A 124 -14.38 6.57 -7.65
C GLN A 124 -13.41 5.75 -6.81
N GLU A 125 -13.94 5.15 -5.74
CA GLU A 125 -13.21 4.24 -4.87
C GLU A 125 -14.02 2.94 -4.71
N ILE A 126 -13.43 1.81 -5.11
CA ILE A 126 -14.11 0.51 -5.13
C ILE A 126 -13.32 -0.51 -4.31
N ASN A 127 -14.03 -1.26 -3.45
CA ASN A 127 -13.48 -2.39 -2.73
C ASN A 127 -13.35 -3.61 -3.66
N ILE A 128 -12.14 -4.16 -3.76
CA ILE A 128 -11.85 -5.32 -4.60
C ILE A 128 -11.27 -6.48 -3.78
N CYS A 129 -11.19 -7.67 -4.37
CA CYS A 129 -10.56 -8.81 -3.71
C CYS A 129 -9.03 -8.70 -3.79
N ARG A 130 -8.33 -9.42 -2.91
CA ARG A 130 -6.86 -9.47 -2.88
C ARG A 130 -6.26 -9.89 -4.22
N GLN A 131 -6.91 -10.82 -4.92
CA GLN A 131 -6.41 -11.32 -6.20
C GLN A 131 -6.52 -10.24 -7.29
N ALA A 132 -7.67 -9.56 -7.37
CA ALA A 132 -7.86 -8.43 -8.27
C ALA A 132 -6.84 -7.33 -8.01
N PHE A 133 -6.61 -7.01 -6.74
CA PHE A 133 -5.64 -5.98 -6.34
C PHE A 133 -4.24 -6.29 -6.84
N LYS A 134 -3.80 -7.55 -6.73
CA LYS A 134 -2.51 -7.98 -7.30
C LYS A 134 -2.50 -7.92 -8.82
N SER A 135 -3.56 -8.38 -9.48
CA SER A 135 -3.64 -8.39 -10.95
C SER A 135 -3.62 -6.97 -11.52
N VAL A 136 -4.41 -6.04 -10.97
CA VAL A 136 -4.48 -4.63 -11.44
C VAL A 136 -3.12 -3.93 -11.34
N HIS A 137 -2.34 -4.21 -10.29
CA HIS A 137 -1.02 -3.63 -10.08
C HIS A 137 0.14 -4.49 -10.61
N GLY A 138 -0.14 -5.61 -11.29
CA GLY A 138 0.89 -6.51 -11.82
C GLY A 138 1.84 -7.11 -10.78
N ILE A 139 1.36 -7.34 -9.56
CA ILE A 139 2.15 -7.89 -8.45
C ILE A 139 2.17 -9.42 -8.56
N LYS A 140 3.30 -9.97 -8.98
CA LYS A 140 3.54 -11.41 -9.09
C LYS A 140 4.54 -11.88 -8.03
N LYS A 141 4.42 -13.13 -7.57
CA LYS A 141 5.48 -13.75 -6.77
C LYS A 141 6.70 -13.93 -7.69
N LYS A 142 7.90 -13.69 -7.15
CA LYS A 142 9.14 -14.00 -7.85
C LYS A 142 9.17 -15.50 -8.13
N LYS A 143 9.39 -15.87 -9.39
CA LYS A 143 9.73 -17.26 -9.78
C LYS A 143 11.13 -17.59 -9.28
#